data_AF-A0A8S1QH95-F1
#
_entry.id   AF-A0A8S1QH95-F1
#
_cell.length_a   1.000
_cell.length_b   1.000
_cell.length_c   1.000
_cell.angle_alpha   90.00
_cell.angle_beta   90.00
_cell.angle_gamma   90.00
#
_symmetry.space_group_name_H-M   'P 1'
#
loop_
_entity.id
_entity.type
_entity.pdbx_description
1 polymer ?
#
loop_
_entity_poly.entity_id
_entity_poly.type
_entity_poly.pdbx_seq_one_letter_code
_entity_poly.pdbx_strand_id
1 'polypeptide(L)'
;MVYKIRNKSFFWTRAGWKNNWHPKNFNAPRPSSSEFTIGIRCRYDHNSFLRAYHSYRKISRHCKQYFFGNKELEELFQMGLRTFFIVPHIAECQVTQIKHGGERRMVDQIDRDFELVSYNSHPYQLFTYTVWNQYLANQQEAYEQRKNGGQAIEDQVIDHISELVKDEKSKLGPGKQLSIERTAEIVMNVMRQLRAAQQRPNLNNRRADGEFDDFLEQRRPFTAPNNQSATH
;
A
#
# COMPACT_ATOMS: atom_id res chain seq x y z
N MET A 1 -22.51 -10.73 -9.33
CA MET A 1 -22.38 -10.61 -10.79
C MET A 1 -20.91 -10.30 -11.11
N VAL A 2 -20.18 -11.21 -11.76
CA VAL A 2 -18.77 -10.97 -12.09
C VAL A 2 -18.72 -10.28 -13.45
N TYR A 3 -18.15 -9.08 -13.51
CA TYR A 3 -17.96 -8.33 -14.76
C TYR A 3 -16.56 -8.57 -15.33
N LYS A 4 -16.45 -8.50 -16.66
CA LYS A 4 -15.20 -8.53 -17.43
C LYS A 4 -15.31 -7.56 -18.60
N ILE A 5 -14.20 -6.93 -18.96
CA ILE A 5 -14.13 -6.06 -20.14
C ILE A 5 -14.40 -6.90 -21.39
N ARG A 6 -15.43 -6.53 -22.15
CA ARG A 6 -15.88 -7.28 -23.34
C ARG A 6 -15.18 -6.84 -24.63
N ASN A 7 -14.63 -5.62 -24.65
CA ASN A 7 -13.93 -5.10 -25.81
C ASN A 7 -12.61 -5.88 -26.00
N LYS A 8 -12.58 -6.74 -27.03
CA LYS A 8 -11.40 -7.55 -27.38
C LYS A 8 -10.18 -6.68 -27.68
N SER A 9 -10.40 -5.47 -28.21
CA SER A 9 -9.36 -4.52 -28.62
C SER A 9 -9.03 -3.50 -27.54
N PHE A 10 -9.44 -3.71 -26.28
CA PHE A 10 -9.22 -2.75 -25.20
C PHE A 10 -7.74 -2.40 -25.00
N PHE A 11 -6.83 -3.34 -25.24
CA PHE A 11 -5.39 -3.13 -25.12
C PHE A 11 -4.67 -2.86 -26.46
N TRP A 12 -5.40 -2.71 -27.56
CA TRP A 12 -4.78 -2.43 -28.86
C TRP A 12 -4.31 -0.97 -28.94
N THR A 13 -3.06 -0.76 -29.37
CA THR A 13 -2.52 0.56 -29.69
C THR A 13 -1.97 0.55 -31.13
N ARG A 14 -1.72 1.73 -31.71
CA ARG A 14 -1.06 1.84 -33.02
C ARG A 14 0.35 1.24 -33.09
N ALA A 15 0.97 0.95 -31.95
CA ALA A 15 2.29 0.35 -31.82
C ALA A 15 2.24 -1.12 -31.35
N GLY A 16 1.04 -1.72 -31.26
CA GLY A 16 0.83 -3.10 -30.81
C GLY A 16 0.03 -3.21 -29.51
N TRP A 17 -0.19 -4.45 -29.08
CA TRP A 17 -0.95 -4.76 -27.88
C TRP A 17 -0.22 -4.37 -26.60
N LYS A 18 -0.91 -3.68 -25.69
CA LYS A 18 -0.38 -3.18 -24.41
C LYS A 18 0.91 -2.35 -24.52
N ASN A 19 1.25 -1.85 -25.71
CA ASN A 19 2.50 -1.11 -25.90
C ASN A 19 2.41 0.28 -25.22
N ASN A 20 3.05 0.38 -24.05
CA ASN A 20 3.20 1.61 -23.28
C ASN A 20 4.66 2.10 -23.20
N TRP A 21 5.60 1.43 -23.88
CA TRP A 21 7.03 1.78 -23.88
C TRP A 21 7.46 2.55 -25.14
N HIS A 22 6.91 2.19 -26.30
CA HIS A 22 7.27 2.80 -27.58
C HIS A 22 6.04 3.17 -28.45
N PRO A 23 5.20 4.14 -28.02
CA PRO A 23 4.02 4.55 -28.79
C PRO A 23 4.37 5.06 -30.19
N LYS A 24 3.59 4.75 -31.23
CA LYS A 24 3.87 5.19 -32.60
C LYS A 24 3.64 6.69 -32.76
N ASN A 25 4.64 7.43 -33.23
CA ASN A 25 4.55 8.86 -33.58
C ASN A 25 5.24 9.12 -34.92
N PHE A 26 5.01 10.30 -35.51
CA PHE A 26 5.57 10.66 -36.82
C PHE A 26 7.10 10.84 -36.78
N ASN A 27 7.62 11.60 -35.81
CA ASN A 27 9.06 11.80 -35.64
C ASN A 27 9.68 10.62 -34.88
N ALA A 28 9.89 9.50 -35.59
CA ALA A 28 10.52 8.30 -35.04
C ALA A 28 12.05 8.46 -34.96
N PRO A 29 12.71 7.80 -33.99
CA PRO A 29 14.17 7.73 -33.95
C PRO A 29 14.74 7.18 -35.27
N ARG A 30 15.80 7.82 -35.78
CA ARG A 30 16.51 7.41 -36.99
C ARG A 30 18.02 7.31 -36.71
N PRO A 31 18.75 6.42 -37.40
CA PRO A 31 20.19 6.31 -37.24
C PRO A 31 20.91 7.58 -37.71
N SER A 32 22.12 7.82 -37.18
CA SER A 32 23.03 8.86 -37.65
C SER A 32 24.26 8.18 -38.24
N SER A 33 24.73 8.65 -39.41
CA SER A 33 25.97 8.14 -40.05
C SER A 33 27.13 9.06 -39.69
N SER A 34 28.25 8.49 -39.23
CA SER A 34 29.44 9.26 -38.86
C SER A 34 30.06 10.00 -40.05
N GLU A 35 30.02 9.40 -41.24
CA GLU A 35 30.60 9.99 -42.46
C GLU A 35 29.89 11.28 -42.88
N PHE A 36 28.58 11.36 -42.69
CA PHE A 36 27.76 12.48 -43.15
C PHE A 36 27.36 13.46 -42.04
N THR A 37 27.65 13.15 -40.76
CA THR A 37 27.25 14.00 -39.63
C THR A 37 28.35 14.99 -39.27
N ILE A 38 28.17 16.26 -39.65
CA ILE A 38 29.12 17.34 -39.32
C ILE A 38 29.12 17.66 -37.82
N GLY A 39 27.96 17.56 -37.15
CA GLY A 39 27.85 17.79 -35.72
C GLY A 39 26.54 17.25 -35.16
N ILE A 40 26.55 16.87 -33.88
CA ILE A 40 25.38 16.32 -33.19
C ILE A 40 25.21 16.96 -31.82
N ARG A 41 23.95 17.23 -31.45
CA ARG A 41 23.56 17.66 -30.11
C ARG A 41 22.73 16.54 -29.49
N CYS A 42 23.31 15.85 -28.52
CA CYS A 42 22.68 14.73 -27.83
C CYS A 42 22.87 14.90 -26.32
N ARG A 43 21.82 14.62 -25.53
CA ARG A 43 21.87 14.67 -24.06
C ARG A 43 22.04 13.28 -23.42
N TYR A 44 22.04 12.22 -24.22
CA TYR A 44 22.19 10.85 -23.72
C TYR A 44 23.65 10.55 -23.40
N ASP A 45 23.85 9.81 -22.32
CA ASP A 45 25.13 9.41 -21.78
C ASP A 45 24.98 8.03 -21.11
N HIS A 46 26.10 7.42 -20.74
CA HIS A 46 26.14 6.12 -20.07
C HIS A 46 26.17 6.23 -18.54
N ASN A 47 25.87 7.40 -17.96
CA ASN A 47 26.05 7.64 -16.51
C ASN A 47 24.85 7.21 -15.66
N SER A 48 23.74 6.83 -16.29
CA SER A 48 22.50 6.43 -15.60
C SER A 48 22.73 5.31 -14.58
N PHE A 49 23.59 4.33 -14.89
CA PHE A 49 23.91 3.22 -13.99
C PHE A 49 24.47 3.71 -12.64
N LEU A 50 25.58 4.45 -12.66
CA LEU A 50 26.22 4.94 -11.43
C LEU A 50 25.32 5.93 -10.67
N ARG A 51 24.54 6.75 -11.38
CA ARG A 51 23.57 7.66 -10.78
C ARG A 51 22.50 6.90 -10.02
N ALA A 52 21.94 5.83 -10.57
CA ALA A 52 20.94 5.00 -9.89
C ALA A 52 21.45 4.46 -8.54
N TYR A 53 22.67 3.91 -8.51
CA TYR A 53 23.30 3.44 -7.26
C TYR A 53 23.51 4.56 -6.26
N HIS A 54 23.97 5.72 -6.74
CA HIS A 54 24.21 6.87 -5.88
C HIS A 54 22.90 7.40 -5.28
N SER A 55 21.83 7.51 -6.08
CA SER A 55 20.53 8.00 -5.64
C SER A 55 19.86 7.03 -4.66
N TYR A 56 19.99 5.71 -4.86
CA TYR A 56 19.57 4.72 -3.86
C TYR A 56 20.25 4.96 -2.50
N ARG A 57 21.57 5.14 -2.51
CA ARG A 57 22.35 5.41 -1.30
C ARG A 57 21.92 6.72 -0.63
N LYS A 58 21.70 7.78 -1.40
CA LYS A 58 21.26 9.09 -0.88
C LYS A 58 19.88 8.98 -0.23
N ILE A 59 18.88 8.46 -0.95
CA ILE A 59 17.52 8.31 -0.42
C ILE A 59 17.57 7.48 0.87
N SER A 60 18.30 6.36 0.87
CA SER A 60 18.41 5.51 2.04
C SER A 60 18.99 6.23 3.25
N ARG A 61 20.11 6.96 3.08
CA ARG A 61 20.76 7.67 4.20
C ARG A 61 19.94 8.86 4.70
N HIS A 62 19.38 9.66 3.79
CA HIS A 62 18.63 10.86 4.16
C HIS A 62 17.32 10.52 4.86
N CYS A 63 16.61 9.46 4.47
CA CYS A 63 15.42 9.02 5.20
C CYS A 63 15.76 8.54 6.62
N LYS A 64 16.85 7.77 6.77
CA LYS A 64 17.27 7.19 8.06
C LYS A 64 17.66 8.24 9.12
N GLN A 65 18.05 9.43 8.70
CA GLN A 65 18.28 10.56 9.61
C GLN A 65 17.09 10.82 10.55
N TYR A 66 15.87 10.58 10.08
CA TYR A 66 14.62 10.85 10.80
C TYR A 66 13.97 9.59 11.40
N PHE A 67 14.67 8.45 11.39
CA PHE A 67 14.17 7.22 12.02
C PHE A 67 14.63 7.04 13.46
N PHE A 68 15.42 7.98 14.00
CA PHE A 68 15.89 7.98 15.39
C PHE A 68 16.60 6.68 15.82
N GLY A 69 17.26 6.00 14.87
CA GLY A 69 17.95 4.73 15.11
C GLY A 69 17.02 3.52 15.31
N ASN A 70 15.72 3.65 14.98
CA ASN A 70 14.79 2.53 15.07
C ASN A 70 15.10 1.46 14.01
N LYS A 71 15.61 0.31 14.47
CA LYS A 71 16.12 -0.72 13.58
C LYS A 71 15.05 -1.41 12.74
N GLU A 72 13.90 -1.68 13.35
CA GLU A 72 12.76 -2.32 12.67
C GLU A 72 12.25 -1.43 11.53
N LEU A 73 12.10 -0.12 11.80
CA LEU A 73 11.66 0.83 10.79
C LEU A 73 12.69 0.99 9.66
N GLU A 74 13.99 0.99 9.97
CA GLU A 74 15.04 1.02 8.95
C GLU A 74 14.97 -0.17 7.99
N GLU A 75 14.73 -1.37 8.52
CA GLU A 75 14.65 -2.62 7.76
C GLU A 75 13.38 -2.66 6.90
N LEU A 76 12.25 -2.27 7.46
CA LEU A 76 10.98 -2.14 6.73
C LEU A 76 11.09 -1.13 5.59
N PHE A 77 11.69 0.04 5.87
CA PHE A 77 11.94 1.05 4.85
C PHE A 77 12.88 0.55 3.76
N GLN A 78 13.94 -0.19 4.11
CA GLN A 78 14.87 -0.77 3.15
C GLN A 78 14.15 -1.73 2.19
N MET A 79 13.22 -2.55 2.68
CA MET A 79 12.38 -3.40 1.84
C MET A 79 11.52 -2.56 0.88
N GLY A 80 10.85 -1.52 1.38
CA GLY A 80 10.05 -0.62 0.55
C GLY A 80 10.88 0.10 -0.53
N LEU A 81 12.06 0.61 -0.16
CA LEU A 81 12.96 1.28 -1.09
C LEU A 81 13.45 0.34 -2.19
N ARG A 82 13.76 -0.93 -1.86
CA ARG A 82 14.10 -1.94 -2.87
C ARG A 82 12.95 -2.15 -3.84
N THR A 83 11.73 -2.32 -3.35
CA THR A 83 10.53 -2.48 -4.20
C THR A 83 10.38 -1.33 -5.20
N PHE A 84 10.66 -0.10 -4.77
CA PHE A 84 10.63 1.07 -5.66
C PHE A 84 11.70 1.00 -6.77
N PHE A 85 12.94 0.63 -6.43
CA PHE A 85 14.04 0.57 -7.39
C PHE A 85 13.97 -0.64 -8.35
N ILE A 86 13.28 -1.72 -7.97
CA ILE A 86 13.14 -2.90 -8.85
C ILE A 86 11.96 -2.78 -9.84
N VAL A 87 11.12 -1.75 -9.74
CA VAL A 87 10.00 -1.52 -10.67
C VAL A 87 10.40 -1.72 -12.14
N PRO A 88 11.55 -1.19 -12.62
CA PRO A 88 11.94 -1.34 -14.02
C PRO A 88 12.26 -2.79 -14.43
N HIS A 89 12.52 -3.68 -13.47
CA HIS A 89 12.85 -5.09 -13.69
C HIS A 89 11.63 -6.01 -13.65
N ILE A 90 10.55 -5.61 -12.98
CA ILE A 90 9.37 -6.44 -12.74
C ILE A 90 8.12 -5.98 -13.51
N ALA A 91 8.12 -4.78 -14.07
CA ALA A 91 6.97 -4.25 -14.79
C ALA A 91 6.68 -5.02 -16.09
N GLU A 92 5.41 -5.15 -16.47
CA GLU A 92 5.00 -5.67 -17.80
C GLU A 92 5.52 -4.80 -18.95
N CYS A 93 5.78 -3.51 -18.67
CA CYS A 93 6.36 -2.57 -19.62
C CYS A 93 7.78 -2.99 -19.99
N GLN A 94 8.08 -3.12 -21.28
CA GLN A 94 9.43 -3.41 -21.76
C GLN A 94 10.34 -2.18 -21.58
N VAL A 95 10.91 -2.02 -20.37
CA VAL A 95 11.69 -0.83 -20.01
C VAL A 95 12.90 -0.61 -20.92
N THR A 96 13.55 -1.70 -21.34
CA THR A 96 14.70 -1.65 -22.28
C THR A 96 14.32 -1.12 -23.67
N GLN A 97 13.04 -1.15 -24.02
CA GLN A 97 12.49 -0.67 -25.29
C GLN A 97 11.80 0.70 -25.16
N ILE A 98 11.87 1.32 -23.98
CA ILE A 98 11.32 2.65 -23.77
C ILE A 98 11.98 3.63 -24.73
N LYS A 99 11.14 4.47 -25.35
CA LYS A 99 11.61 5.58 -26.16
C LYS A 99 12.64 6.43 -25.43
N HIS A 100 13.74 6.69 -26.14
CA HIS A 100 14.77 7.65 -25.73
C HIS A 100 15.53 7.26 -24.45
N GLY A 101 15.67 5.96 -24.18
CA GLY A 101 16.44 5.42 -23.05
C GLY A 101 15.62 5.36 -21.76
N GLY A 102 15.20 4.14 -21.39
CA GLY A 102 14.43 3.91 -20.18
C GLY A 102 15.23 4.18 -18.91
N GLU A 103 16.51 3.82 -18.90
CA GLU A 103 17.44 3.97 -17.78
C GLU A 103 17.56 5.44 -17.37
N ARG A 104 17.78 6.32 -18.37
CA ARG A 104 17.90 7.75 -18.13
C ARG A 104 16.60 8.33 -17.58
N ARG A 105 15.44 7.91 -18.11
CA ARG A 105 14.13 8.37 -17.64
C ARG A 105 13.91 8.01 -16.17
N MET A 106 14.21 6.78 -15.79
CA MET A 106 14.01 6.32 -14.40
C MET A 106 14.94 7.04 -13.44
N VAL A 107 16.21 7.23 -13.80
CA VAL A 107 17.18 7.95 -12.97
C VAL A 107 16.81 9.42 -12.80
N ASP A 108 16.45 10.11 -13.89
CA ASP A 108 15.99 11.50 -13.83
C ASP A 108 14.70 11.62 -12.97
N GLN A 109 13.87 10.58 -12.88
CA GLN A 109 12.70 10.54 -12.00
C GLN A 109 13.10 10.36 -10.53
N ILE A 110 13.97 9.39 -10.23
CA ILE A 110 14.48 9.12 -8.88
C ILE A 110 15.18 10.36 -8.29
N ASP A 111 15.88 11.13 -9.12
CA ASP A 111 16.55 12.34 -8.65
C ASP A 111 15.55 13.42 -8.18
N ARG A 112 14.35 13.49 -8.76
CA ARG A 112 13.26 14.36 -8.27
C ARG A 112 12.71 13.86 -6.93
N ASP A 113 12.55 12.55 -6.78
CA ASP A 113 12.10 11.98 -5.51
C ASP A 113 13.14 12.24 -4.41
N PHE A 114 14.43 12.14 -4.75
CA PHE A 114 15.50 12.47 -3.82
C PHE A 114 15.51 13.95 -3.42
N GLU A 115 15.22 14.87 -4.34
CA GLU A 115 15.09 16.29 -4.02
C GLU A 115 14.09 16.50 -2.87
N LEU A 116 12.90 15.93 -2.98
CA LEU A 116 11.88 16.00 -1.92
C LEU A 116 12.32 15.29 -0.63
N VAL A 117 13.01 14.15 -0.76
CA VAL A 117 13.54 13.42 0.41
C VAL A 117 14.56 14.25 1.18
N SER A 118 15.40 15.01 0.47
CA SER A 118 16.43 15.85 1.08
C SER A 118 15.85 16.99 1.91
N TYR A 119 14.68 17.49 1.53
CA TYR A 119 13.92 18.50 2.28
C TYR A 119 12.94 17.92 3.30
N ASN A 120 12.95 16.60 3.52
CA ASN A 120 12.02 15.92 4.42
C ASN A 120 10.54 16.21 4.10
N SER A 121 10.23 16.39 2.82
CA SER A 121 8.89 16.75 2.33
C SER A 121 8.30 15.69 1.41
N HIS A 122 8.98 14.55 1.24
CA HIS A 122 8.48 13.48 0.40
C HIS A 122 7.25 12.83 1.05
N PRO A 123 6.13 12.63 0.32
CA PRO A 123 4.89 12.11 0.90
C PRO A 123 5.08 10.74 1.56
N TYR A 124 5.94 9.87 1.02
CA TYR A 124 6.26 8.61 1.68
C TYR A 124 6.98 8.77 3.02
N GLN A 125 7.81 9.81 3.22
CA GLN A 125 8.40 10.07 4.54
C GLN A 125 7.30 10.44 5.54
N LEU A 126 6.45 11.41 5.19
CA LEU A 126 5.37 11.88 6.06
C LEU A 126 4.36 10.77 6.39
N PHE A 127 4.05 9.94 5.40
CA PHE A 127 3.23 8.75 5.58
C PHE A 127 3.88 7.75 6.54
N THR A 128 5.17 7.46 6.36
CA THR A 128 5.92 6.58 7.26
C THR A 128 5.89 7.08 8.69
N TYR A 129 6.11 8.38 8.94
CA TYR A 129 6.06 8.93 10.30
C TYR A 129 4.68 8.77 10.94
N THR A 130 3.62 9.03 10.17
CA THR A 130 2.24 8.92 10.64
C THR A 130 1.90 7.48 11.03
N VAL A 131 2.17 6.52 10.15
CA VAL A 131 1.89 5.10 10.39
C VAL A 131 2.72 4.57 11.55
N TRP A 132 4.00 4.94 11.62
CA TRP A 132 4.89 4.47 12.69
C TRP A 132 4.49 5.02 14.06
N ASN A 133 4.11 6.30 14.14
CA ASN A 133 3.62 6.89 15.38
C ASN A 133 2.33 6.22 15.87
N GLN A 134 1.41 5.88 14.96
CA GLN A 134 0.20 5.12 15.31
C GLN A 134 0.53 3.71 15.82
N TYR A 135 1.48 3.03 15.18
CA TYR A 135 1.96 1.72 15.63
C TYR A 135 2.57 1.79 17.03
N LEU A 136 3.48 2.75 17.28
CA LEU A 136 4.12 2.92 18.58
C LEU A 136 3.11 3.26 19.68
N ALA A 137 2.10 4.09 19.39
CA ALA A 137 1.05 4.41 20.34
C ALA A 137 0.28 3.15 20.79
N ASN A 138 -0.11 2.30 19.83
CA ASN A 138 -0.80 1.04 20.14
C ASN A 138 0.10 0.06 20.93
N GLN A 139 1.38 -0.03 20.57
CA GLN A 139 2.34 -0.88 21.29
C GLN A 139 2.56 -0.40 22.73
N GLN A 140 2.63 0.92 22.93
CA GLN A 140 2.78 1.52 24.25
C GLN A 140 1.55 1.24 25.12
N GLU A 141 0.34 1.39 24.56
CA GLU A 141 -0.91 1.05 25.27
C GLU A 141 -0.93 -0.41 25.71
N ALA A 142 -0.60 -1.35 24.80
CA ALA A 142 -0.53 -2.77 25.12
C ALA A 142 0.55 -3.08 26.17
N TYR A 143 1.70 -2.41 26.11
CA TYR A 143 2.76 -2.55 27.10
C TYR A 143 2.32 -2.08 28.49
N GLU A 144 1.65 -0.93 28.59
CA GLU A 144 1.15 -0.38 29.86
C GLU A 144 0.08 -1.28 30.48
N GLN A 145 -0.84 -1.81 29.66
CA GLN A 145 -1.85 -2.77 30.12
C GLN A 145 -1.21 -4.02 30.72
N ARG A 146 -0.22 -4.61 30.02
CA ARG A 146 0.53 -5.78 30.51
C ARG A 146 1.32 -5.49 31.78
N LYS A 147 1.99 -4.33 31.83
CA LYS A 147 2.79 -3.91 33.00
C LYS A 147 1.94 -3.74 34.25
N ASN A 148 0.70 -3.27 34.10
CA ASN A 148 -0.24 -3.09 35.20
C ASN A 148 -0.98 -4.38 35.59
N GLY A 149 -0.58 -5.53 35.04
CA GLY A 149 -1.19 -6.84 35.33
C GLY A 149 -2.49 -7.10 34.58
N GLY A 150 -2.88 -6.24 33.63
CA GLY A 150 -3.96 -6.48 32.70
C GLY A 150 -3.52 -7.31 31.49
N GLN A 151 -4.48 -7.70 30.65
CA GLN A 151 -4.22 -8.35 29.37
C GLN A 151 -4.54 -7.39 28.23
N ALA A 152 -3.64 -7.29 27.25
CA ALA A 152 -3.92 -6.53 26.03
C ALA A 152 -5.09 -7.16 25.26
N ILE A 153 -5.81 -6.35 24.48
CA ILE A 153 -6.96 -6.83 23.69
C ILE A 153 -6.53 -7.95 22.74
N GLU A 154 -5.34 -7.84 22.14
CA GLU A 154 -4.79 -8.86 21.24
C GLU A 154 -4.59 -10.19 21.95
N ASP A 155 -4.08 -10.17 23.18
CA ASP A 155 -3.83 -11.38 23.97
C ASP A 155 -5.16 -12.07 24.31
N GLN A 156 -6.17 -11.29 24.74
CA GLN A 156 -7.52 -11.80 25.02
C GLN A 156 -8.16 -12.46 23.79
N VAL A 157 -8.00 -11.85 22.61
CA VAL A 157 -8.53 -12.39 21.35
C VAL A 157 -7.80 -13.68 20.95
N ILE A 158 -6.49 -13.74 21.11
CA ILE A 158 -5.68 -14.94 20.82
C ILE A 158 -6.08 -16.10 21.74
N ASP A 159 -6.25 -15.84 23.03
CA ASP A 159 -6.66 -16.85 24.02
C ASP A 159 -8.05 -17.40 23.67
N HIS A 160 -9.02 -16.52 23.38
CA HIS A 160 -10.36 -16.93 22.99
C HIS A 160 -10.38 -17.76 21.69
N ILE A 161 -9.61 -17.37 20.67
CA ILE A 161 -9.47 -18.16 19.44
C ILE A 161 -8.86 -19.54 19.75
N SER A 162 -7.87 -19.60 20.63
CA SER A 162 -7.19 -20.84 20.99
C SER A 162 -8.13 -21.83 21.70
N GLU A 163 -9.00 -21.33 22.58
CA GLU A 163 -10.06 -22.11 23.22
C GLU A 163 -11.03 -22.68 22.19
N LEU A 164 -11.56 -21.84 21.29
CA LEU A 164 -12.48 -22.28 20.24
C LEU A 164 -11.86 -23.33 19.31
N VAL A 165 -10.58 -23.17 18.95
CA VAL A 165 -9.85 -24.16 18.15
C VAL A 165 -9.67 -25.47 18.91
N LYS A 166 -9.41 -25.43 20.22
CA LYS A 166 -9.29 -26.62 21.06
C LYS A 166 -10.62 -27.36 21.18
N ASP A 167 -11.72 -26.63 21.34
CA ASP A 167 -13.06 -27.19 21.39
C ASP A 167 -13.51 -27.81 20.06
N GLU A 168 -13.15 -27.20 18.93
CA GLU A 168 -13.43 -27.81 17.63
C GLU A 168 -12.56 -29.05 17.39
N LYS A 169 -11.31 -29.05 17.86
CA LYS A 169 -10.43 -30.23 17.83
C LYS A 169 -10.94 -31.38 18.71
N SER A 170 -11.55 -31.09 19.86
CA SER A 170 -12.06 -32.15 20.74
C SER A 170 -13.29 -32.88 20.15
N LYS A 171 -14.04 -32.22 19.27
CA LYS A 171 -15.17 -32.80 18.53
C LYS A 171 -14.73 -33.65 17.32
N LEU A 172 -13.48 -33.53 16.89
CA LEU A 172 -12.93 -34.31 15.79
C LEU A 172 -12.59 -35.73 16.26
N GLY A 173 -12.96 -36.73 15.45
CA GLY A 173 -12.62 -38.13 15.72
C GLY A 173 -11.11 -38.38 15.71
N PRO A 174 -10.65 -39.52 16.27
CA PRO A 174 -9.22 -39.84 16.36
C PRO A 174 -8.57 -39.85 14.98
N GLY A 175 -7.39 -39.23 14.87
CA GLY A 175 -6.61 -39.15 13.63
C GLY A 175 -7.07 -38.07 12.64
N LYS A 176 -8.12 -37.30 12.94
CA LYS A 176 -8.55 -36.18 12.09
C LYS A 176 -7.88 -34.87 12.52
N GLN A 177 -7.50 -34.06 11.54
CA GLN A 177 -6.92 -32.73 11.76
C GLN A 177 -7.90 -31.64 11.32
N LEU A 178 -7.83 -30.51 12.02
CA LEU A 178 -8.59 -29.32 11.65
C LEU A 178 -7.96 -28.69 10.40
N SER A 179 -8.77 -28.38 9.38
CA SER A 179 -8.26 -27.71 8.19
C SER A 179 -7.96 -26.24 8.47
N ILE A 180 -7.13 -25.64 7.61
CA ILE A 180 -6.80 -24.22 7.72
C ILE A 180 -8.03 -23.34 7.43
N GLU A 181 -8.91 -23.77 6.53
CA GLU A 181 -10.17 -23.08 6.23
C GLU A 181 -11.06 -23.01 7.46
N ARG A 182 -11.22 -24.14 8.16
CA ARG A 182 -12.03 -24.19 9.38
C ARG A 182 -11.44 -23.31 10.49
N THR A 183 -10.11 -23.31 10.61
CA THR A 183 -9.41 -22.42 11.56
C THR A 183 -9.62 -20.95 11.18
N ALA A 184 -9.52 -20.60 9.90
CA ALA A 184 -9.77 -19.26 9.41
C ALA A 184 -11.21 -18.82 9.63
N GLU A 185 -12.19 -19.70 9.47
CA GLU A 185 -13.60 -19.40 9.80
C GLU A 185 -13.80 -19.02 11.27
N ILE A 186 -13.17 -19.75 12.19
CA ILE A 186 -13.20 -19.45 13.63
C ILE A 186 -12.65 -18.05 13.87
N VAL A 187 -11.45 -17.78 13.36
CA VAL A 187 -10.80 -16.45 13.48
C VAL A 187 -11.70 -15.36 12.91
N MET A 188 -12.23 -15.54 11.71
CA MET A 188 -13.07 -14.53 11.05
C MET A 188 -14.38 -14.28 11.80
N ASN A 189 -14.98 -15.30 12.43
CA ASN A 189 -16.19 -15.13 13.23
C ASN A 189 -15.92 -14.32 14.49
N VAL A 190 -14.84 -14.60 15.22
CA VAL A 190 -14.41 -13.81 16.38
C VAL A 190 -14.16 -12.35 15.97
N MET A 191 -13.41 -12.13 14.88
CA MET A 191 -13.11 -10.79 14.40
C MET A 191 -14.35 -10.01 13.93
N ARG A 192 -15.36 -10.69 13.38
CA ARG A 192 -16.65 -10.05 13.02
C ARG A 192 -17.43 -9.61 14.26
N GLN A 193 -17.49 -10.45 15.28
CA GLN A 193 -18.17 -10.13 16.54
C GLN A 193 -17.49 -8.95 17.25
N LEU A 194 -16.16 -8.98 17.36
CA LEU A 194 -15.39 -7.88 17.94
C LEU A 194 -15.58 -6.58 17.15
N ARG A 195 -15.54 -6.65 15.81
CA ARG A 195 -15.79 -5.48 14.95
C ARG A 195 -17.19 -4.91 15.13
N ALA A 196 -18.22 -5.76 15.29
CA ALA A 196 -19.60 -5.33 15.47
C ALA A 196 -19.87 -4.76 16.87
N ALA A 197 -19.12 -5.21 17.89
CA ALA A 197 -19.23 -4.71 19.26
C ALA A 197 -18.59 -3.32 19.45
N GLN A 198 -17.60 -2.96 18.62
CA GLN A 198 -16.96 -1.65 18.68
C GLN A 198 -17.88 -0.56 18.12
N GLN A 199 -18.02 0.55 18.86
CA GLN A 199 -18.69 1.76 18.36
C GLN A 199 -17.81 2.46 17.32
N ARG A 200 -18.01 2.12 16.06
CA ARG A 200 -17.26 2.64 14.91
C ARG A 200 -18.16 3.47 14.02
N PRO A 201 -17.61 4.44 13.28
CA PRO A 201 -18.37 5.07 12.20
C PRO A 201 -18.81 4.01 11.20
N ASN A 202 -20.01 4.19 10.65
CA ASN A 202 -20.58 3.27 9.66
C ASN A 202 -19.71 3.28 8.39
N LEU A 203 -19.19 2.10 8.03
CA LEU A 203 -18.35 1.91 6.84
C LEU A 203 -19.14 1.38 5.65
N ASN A 204 -20.30 0.75 5.90
CA ASN A 204 -21.17 0.22 4.86
C ASN A 204 -22.15 1.31 4.41
N ASN A 205 -22.40 1.38 3.11
CA ASN A 205 -23.36 2.35 2.58
C ASN A 205 -24.79 2.03 3.01
N ARG A 206 -25.12 0.76 3.27
CA ARG A 206 -26.48 0.31 3.54
C ARG A 206 -26.57 -0.54 4.80
N ARG A 207 -27.69 -0.37 5.50
CA ARG A 207 -28.13 -1.20 6.63
C ARG A 207 -28.76 -2.51 6.14
N ALA A 208 -29.14 -3.35 7.10
CA ALA A 208 -29.80 -4.63 6.83
C ALA A 208 -31.19 -4.50 6.17
N ASP A 209 -31.85 -3.36 6.34
CA ASP A 209 -33.13 -3.00 5.71
C ASP A 209 -32.97 -2.50 4.25
N GLY A 210 -31.74 -2.26 3.80
CA GLY A 210 -31.43 -1.75 2.47
C GLY A 210 -31.38 -0.23 2.36
N GLU A 211 -31.72 0.50 3.43
CA GLU A 211 -31.61 1.95 3.51
C GLU A 211 -30.17 2.39 3.74
N PHE A 212 -29.88 3.66 3.44
CA PHE A 212 -28.54 4.21 3.65
C PHE A 212 -28.20 4.33 5.14
N ASP A 213 -26.96 4.02 5.50
CA ASP A 213 -26.51 4.10 6.90
C ASP A 213 -25.85 5.44 7.25
N ASP A 214 -26.59 6.51 7.00
CA ASP A 214 -26.15 7.90 7.21
C ASP A 214 -27.07 8.61 8.21
N PHE A 215 -26.57 9.64 8.89
CA PHE A 215 -27.38 10.48 9.78
C PHE A 215 -28.49 11.22 9.02
N LEU A 216 -28.31 11.41 7.70
CA LEU A 216 -29.29 11.99 6.79
C LEU A 216 -30.47 11.05 6.47
N GLU A 217 -30.32 9.74 6.69
CA GLU A 217 -31.36 8.76 6.39
C GLU A 217 -32.40 8.69 7.52
N GLN A 218 -33.13 9.80 7.68
CA GLN A 218 -34.29 9.95 8.55
C GLN A 218 -35.51 10.30 7.70
N ARG A 219 -36.39 9.31 7.50
CA ARG A 219 -37.66 9.47 6.77
C ARG A 219 -38.83 9.57 7.73
N ARG A 220 -40.01 9.82 7.18
CA ARG A 220 -41.25 9.78 7.95
C ARG A 220 -41.45 8.40 8.59
N PRO A 221 -42.08 8.31 9.77
CA PRO A 221 -42.73 9.40 10.52
C PRO A 221 -41.75 10.32 11.25
N PHE A 222 -42.08 11.62 11.33
CA PHE A 222 -41.30 12.57 12.12
C PHE A 222 -41.61 12.39 13.61
N THR A 223 -40.72 11.72 14.33
CA THR A 223 -40.88 11.38 15.75
C THR A 223 -39.95 12.15 16.69
N ALA A 224 -38.96 12.88 16.14
CA ALA A 224 -38.02 13.64 16.95
C ALA A 224 -38.65 14.94 17.50
N PRO A 225 -38.48 15.26 18.80
CA PRO A 225 -38.91 16.54 19.37
C PRO A 225 -37.97 17.68 18.95
N ASN A 226 -38.32 18.93 19.32
CA ASN A 226 -37.40 20.05 19.17
C ASN A 226 -36.11 19.83 19.98
N ASN A 227 -34.96 20.23 19.43
CA ASN A 227 -33.66 20.12 20.11
C ASN A 227 -33.67 20.91 21.42
N GLN A 228 -33.31 20.26 22.53
CA GLN A 228 -33.18 20.91 23.83
C GLN A 228 -31.90 21.75 23.86
N SER A 229 -31.98 22.96 24.44
CA SER A 229 -30.80 23.81 24.70
C SER A 229 -29.96 23.24 25.85
N ALA A 230 -28.68 23.61 25.90
CA ALA A 230 -27.79 23.23 27.00
C ALA A 230 -28.34 23.70 28.36
N THR A 231 -28.17 22.89 29.40
CA THR A 231 -28.51 23.22 30.78
C THR A 231 -27.46 24.16 31.39
N HIS A 232 -27.91 25.18 32.13
CA HIS A 232 -27.05 26.10 32.88
C HIS A 232 -26.46 25.46 34.14
#